data_AF-A0A087UGI5-F1
#
_entry.id   AF-A0A087UGI5-F1
#
_cell.length_a   1.000
_cell.length_b   1.000
_cell.length_c   1.000
_cell.angle_alpha   90.00
_cell.angle_beta   90.00
_cell.angle_gamma   90.00
#
_symmetry.space_group_name_H-M   'P 1'
#
loop_
_entity.id
_entity.type
_entity.pdbx_description
1 polymer ?
#
loop_
_entity_poly.entity_id
_entity_poly.type
_entity_poly.pdbx_seq_one_letter_code
_entity_poly.pdbx_strand_id
1 'polypeptide(L)'
;MEEETMILFLTFHWLYGLIWRCKKKALLISNLFPLPLSLGITYIRTKVQKHLMGKRSDKFAYEKADGTVKRTPKFKNFSTSLLKAFGWKLSCCLCLETIDCVLQFVPSFILGWIIDHLSRPSRTWNGYLLCTLLVFTVFTTRCIWNLLMLQSTLYVLQIKAALMDAVYLKALKMSCSAR
;
A
#
# COMPACT_ATOMS: atom_id res chain seq x y z
N MET A 1 -20.26 -7.56 -15.70
CA MET A 1 -19.48 -6.35 -16.05
C MET A 1 -18.47 -5.92 -14.98
N GLU A 2 -18.35 -6.60 -13.83
CA GLU A 2 -17.30 -6.28 -12.83
C GLU A 2 -16.03 -7.15 -13.00
N GLU A 3 -16.14 -8.38 -13.50
CA GLU A 3 -14.98 -9.29 -13.62
C GLU A 3 -13.94 -8.84 -14.67
N GLU A 4 -14.39 -8.26 -15.79
CA GLU A 4 -13.49 -7.72 -16.81
C GLU A 4 -12.61 -6.60 -16.23
N THR A 5 -13.12 -5.84 -15.26
CA THR A 5 -12.34 -4.77 -14.64
C THR A 5 -11.23 -5.30 -13.74
N MET A 6 -11.41 -6.46 -13.09
CA MET A 6 -10.37 -7.04 -12.22
C MET A 6 -9.15 -7.52 -13.02
N ILE A 7 -9.36 -8.22 -14.14
CA ILE A 7 -8.26 -8.71 -14.98
C ILE A 7 -7.54 -7.53 -15.65
N LEU A 8 -8.28 -6.54 -16.15
CA LEU A 8 -7.71 -5.33 -16.74
C LEU A 8 -6.94 -4.49 -15.71
N PHE A 9 -7.39 -4.49 -14.45
CA PHE A 9 -6.68 -3.82 -13.36
C PHE A 9 -5.40 -4.59 -12.98
N LEU A 10 -5.46 -5.92 -12.90
CA LEU A 10 -4.32 -6.78 -12.58
C LEU A 10 -3.22 -6.73 -13.66
N THR A 11 -3.62 -6.61 -14.93
CA THR A 11 -2.71 -6.52 -16.08
C THR A 11 -2.32 -5.08 -16.43
N PHE A 12 -2.74 -4.09 -15.63
CA PHE A 12 -2.46 -2.67 -15.86
C PHE A 12 -2.89 -2.16 -17.24
N HIS A 13 -3.94 -2.74 -17.81
CA HIS A 13 -4.39 -2.39 -19.15
C HIS A 13 -4.81 -0.91 -19.26
N TRP A 14 -5.30 -0.31 -18.17
CA TRP A 14 -5.62 1.11 -18.08
C TRP A 14 -4.41 2.04 -18.35
N LEU A 15 -3.18 1.57 -18.08
CA LEU A 15 -1.95 2.32 -18.33
C LEU A 15 -1.59 2.35 -19.82
N TYR A 16 -2.01 1.33 -20.57
CA TYR A 16 -1.68 1.18 -22.00
C TYR A 16 -2.13 2.39 -22.82
N GLY A 17 -3.33 2.90 -22.55
CA GLY A 17 -3.86 4.11 -23.20
C GLY A 17 -3.00 5.35 -22.93
N LEU A 18 -2.40 5.46 -21.74
CA LEU A 18 -1.53 6.58 -21.39
C LEU A 18 -0.17 6.48 -22.08
N ILE A 19 0.43 5.29 -22.10
CA ILE A 19 1.71 5.02 -22.77
C ILE A 19 1.62 5.35 -24.26
N TRP A 20 0.52 4.94 -24.89
CA TRP A 20 0.30 5.22 -26.32
C TRP A 20 0.15 6.72 -26.60
N ARG A 21 -0.50 7.47 -25.71
CA ARG A 21 -0.62 8.93 -25.82
C ARG A 21 0.73 9.63 -25.59
N CYS A 22 1.52 9.16 -24.64
CA CYS A 22 2.88 9.63 -24.35
C CYS A 22 3.79 9.55 -25.59
N LYS A 23 3.68 8.44 -26.35
CA LYS A 23 4.46 8.24 -27.58
C LYS A 23 4.13 9.27 -28.67
N LYS A 24 2.90 9.81 -28.69
CA LYS A 24 2.42 10.73 -29.74
C LYS A 24 2.56 12.21 -29.37
N LYS A 25 2.46 12.56 -28.08
CA LYS A 25 2.51 13.94 -27.59
C LYS A 25 3.14 13.99 -26.20
N ALA A 26 3.88 15.07 -25.92
CA ALA A 26 4.38 15.34 -24.57
C ALA A 26 3.22 15.43 -23.56
N LEU A 27 3.34 14.75 -22.42
CA LEU A 27 2.32 14.79 -21.37
C LEU A 27 2.31 16.14 -20.68
N LEU A 28 1.15 16.79 -20.76
CA LEU A 28 0.79 17.94 -19.92
C LEU A 28 0.03 17.47 -18.68
N ILE A 29 0.16 18.21 -17.58
CA ILE A 29 -0.51 17.92 -16.30
C ILE A 29 -2.04 17.84 -16.45
N SER A 30 -2.61 18.61 -17.37
CA SER A 30 -4.05 18.58 -17.67
C SER A 30 -4.55 17.28 -18.31
N ASN A 31 -3.66 16.44 -18.86
CA ASN A 31 -4.01 15.18 -19.50
C ASN A 31 -3.82 13.96 -18.58
N LEU A 32 -3.40 14.17 -17.33
CA LEU A 32 -3.20 13.09 -16.36
C LEU A 32 -4.54 12.66 -15.76
N PHE A 33 -4.65 11.36 -15.44
CA PHE A 33 -5.83 10.86 -14.75
C PHE A 33 -6.00 11.56 -13.39
N PRO A 34 -7.23 11.95 -13.02
CA PRO A 34 -7.48 12.47 -11.70
C PRO A 34 -7.15 11.42 -10.65
N LEU A 35 -6.50 11.83 -9.55
CA LEU A 35 -6.20 10.92 -8.44
C LEU A 35 -7.52 10.37 -7.87
N PRO A 36 -7.60 9.06 -7.58
CA PRO A 36 -8.78 8.50 -6.95
C PRO A 36 -8.98 9.10 -5.56
N LEU A 37 -10.25 9.26 -5.16
CA LEU A 37 -10.64 9.93 -3.91
C LEU A 37 -10.00 9.31 -2.66
N SER A 38 -9.71 8.00 -2.71
CA SER A 38 -9.03 7.24 -1.66
C SER A 38 -7.57 7.64 -1.42
N LEU A 39 -6.93 8.26 -2.42
CA LEU A 39 -5.59 8.86 -2.36
C LEU A 39 -5.64 10.37 -2.08
N GLY A 40 -6.83 10.95 -1.96
CA GLY A 40 -7.01 12.36 -1.66
C GLY A 40 -6.46 12.74 -0.28
N ILE A 41 -5.73 13.86 -0.23
CA ILE A 41 -5.10 14.37 0.99
C ILE A 41 -6.14 14.66 2.07
N THR A 42 -7.34 15.12 1.70
CA THR A 42 -8.46 15.36 2.63
C THR A 42 -8.94 14.08 3.33
N TYR A 43 -9.07 12.98 2.59
CA TYR A 43 -9.42 11.68 3.15
C TYR A 43 -8.33 11.16 4.10
N ILE A 44 -7.07 11.24 3.68
CA ILE A 44 -5.92 10.82 4.51
C ILE A 44 -5.84 11.67 5.78
N ARG A 45 -5.97 13.00 5.65
CA ARG A 45 -5.95 13.95 6.76
C ARG A 45 -7.04 13.63 7.78
N THR A 46 -8.29 13.46 7.35
CA THR A 46 -9.39 13.14 8.28
C THR A 46 -9.17 11.80 9.00
N LYS A 47 -8.62 10.80 8.31
CA LYS A 47 -8.29 9.51 8.91
C LYS A 47 -7.18 9.59 9.96
N VAL A 48 -6.12 10.33 9.68
CA VAL A 48 -5.00 10.56 10.62
C VAL A 48 -5.44 11.44 11.78
N GLN A 49 -6.17 12.53 11.53
CA GLN A 49 -6.69 13.42 12.58
C GLN A 49 -7.61 12.70 13.57
N LYS A 50 -8.48 11.79 13.08
CA LYS A 50 -9.31 10.94 13.96
C LYS A 50 -8.47 10.13 14.94
N HIS A 51 -7.30 9.63 14.53
CA HIS A 51 -6.40 8.87 15.39
C HIS A 51 -5.47 9.77 16.22
N LEU A 52 -5.18 10.98 15.76
CA LEU A 52 -4.30 11.95 16.44
C LEU A 52 -5.01 12.60 17.62
N MET A 53 -6.30 12.91 17.47
CA MET A 53 -7.12 13.50 18.52
C MET A 53 -7.54 12.50 19.62
N GLY A 54 -7.33 11.19 19.38
CA GLY A 54 -7.78 10.12 20.25
C GLY A 54 -9.30 10.13 20.45
N LYS A 55 -9.87 9.10 21.11
CA LYS A 55 -11.15 9.31 21.79
C LYS A 55 -10.94 10.50 22.72
N ARG A 56 -11.75 11.56 22.62
CA ARG A 56 -11.81 12.68 23.59
C ARG A 56 -11.55 12.10 24.97
N SER A 57 -10.34 12.27 25.48
CA SER A 57 -9.97 11.77 26.79
C SER A 57 -10.24 12.92 27.72
N ASP A 58 -11.34 12.82 28.46
CA ASP A 58 -11.89 13.82 29.39
C ASP A 58 -10.98 14.10 30.61
N LYS A 59 -9.67 13.80 30.53
CA LYS A 59 -8.83 13.64 31.71
C LYS A 59 -7.88 14.80 32.05
N PHE A 60 -7.85 15.87 31.27
CA PHE A 60 -7.01 17.04 31.61
C PHE A 60 -7.74 18.36 31.31
N ALA A 61 -8.57 18.75 32.27
CA ALA A 61 -9.00 20.13 32.47
C ALA A 61 -7.92 20.83 33.30
N TYR A 62 -7.44 21.98 32.84
CA TYR A 62 -6.78 22.93 33.72
C TYR A 62 -7.57 24.22 33.69
N GLU A 63 -7.80 24.75 34.89
CA GLU A 63 -8.60 25.93 35.14
C GLU A 63 -7.72 27.16 34.86
N LYS A 64 -8.17 28.04 33.97
CA LYS A 64 -7.57 29.37 33.84
C LYS A 64 -8.07 30.26 34.98
N ALA A 65 -7.30 31.29 35.33
CA ALA A 65 -7.69 32.30 36.32
C ALA A 65 -9.05 32.98 36.03
N ASP A 66 -9.53 32.94 34.78
CA ASP A 66 -10.84 33.45 34.35
C ASP A 66 -12.01 32.45 34.53
N GLY A 67 -11.82 31.33 35.25
CA GLY A 67 -12.85 30.30 35.48
C GLY A 67 -13.25 29.48 34.23
N THR A 68 -12.61 29.71 33.08
CA THR A 68 -12.91 28.97 31.85
C THR A 68 -12.00 27.75 31.69
N VAL A 69 -12.58 26.55 31.77
CA VAL A 69 -11.90 25.28 31.54
C VAL A 69 -11.71 25.07 30.02
N LYS A 70 -10.51 25.33 29.51
CA LYS A 70 -10.13 24.92 28.13
C LYS A 70 -9.54 23.52 28.15
N ARG A 71 -10.31 22.53 27.68
CA ARG A 71 -9.83 21.16 27.45
C ARG A 71 -8.86 21.15 26.26
N THR A 72 -7.56 21.04 26.51
CA THR A 72 -6.61 20.80 25.41
C THR A 72 -6.37 19.31 25.24
N PRO A 73 -6.57 18.75 24.03
CA PRO A 73 -6.27 17.35 23.79
C PRO A 73 -4.78 17.10 24.00
N LYS A 74 -4.44 16.07 24.77
CA LYS A 74 -3.06 15.59 24.91
C LYS A 74 -2.61 15.13 23.53
N PHE A 75 -1.71 15.87 22.89
CA PHE A 75 -1.13 15.45 21.61
C PHE A 75 -0.35 14.15 21.86
N LYS A 76 -0.87 13.04 21.35
CA LYS A 76 -0.12 11.78 21.31
C LYS A 76 1.02 11.95 20.32
N ASN A 77 2.15 11.28 20.56
CA ASN A 77 3.28 11.26 19.64
C ASN A 77 2.79 10.96 18.22
N PHE A 78 3.06 11.86 17.27
CA PHE A 78 2.56 11.77 15.89
C PHE A 78 2.87 10.42 15.24
N SER A 79 4.09 9.91 15.48
CA SER A 79 4.55 8.58 15.02
C SER A 79 3.66 7.45 15.51
N THR A 80 3.25 7.46 16.80
CA THR A 80 2.39 6.41 17.37
C THR A 80 0.95 6.47 16.85
N SER A 81 0.47 7.65 16.47
CA SER A 81 -0.85 7.83 15.86
C SER A 81 -0.87 7.38 14.40
N LEU A 82 0.19 7.71 13.66
CA LEU A 82 0.39 7.27 12.28
C LEU A 82 0.50 5.74 12.21
N LEU A 83 1.31 5.15 13.09
CA LEU A 83 1.46 3.69 13.18
C LEU A 83 0.12 3.02 13.56
N LYS A 84 -0.71 3.64 14.39
CA LYS A 84 -2.03 3.08 14.72
C LYS A 84 -3.06 3.21 13.57
N ALA A 85 -2.99 4.29 12.79
CA ALA A 85 -3.88 4.53 11.66
C ALA A 85 -3.60 3.62 10.45
N PHE A 86 -2.33 3.26 10.24
CA PHE A 86 -1.88 2.43 9.11
C PHE A 86 -1.39 1.03 9.51
N GLY A 87 -1.22 0.76 10.81
CA GLY A 87 -0.55 -0.44 11.32
C GLY A 87 -1.22 -1.75 10.93
N TRP A 88 -2.56 -1.81 10.92
CA TRP A 88 -3.27 -3.00 10.46
C TRP A 88 -2.95 -3.34 9.00
N LYS A 89 -2.92 -2.32 8.14
CA LYS A 89 -2.63 -2.49 6.71
C LYS A 89 -1.17 -2.86 6.47
N LEU A 90 -0.25 -2.23 7.20
CA LEU A 90 1.18 -2.55 7.16
C LEU A 90 1.45 -3.97 7.63
N SER A 91 0.83 -4.39 8.73
CA SER A 91 0.98 -5.76 9.24
C SER A 91 0.44 -6.79 8.25
N CYS A 92 -0.72 -6.54 7.62
CA CYS A 92 -1.26 -7.43 6.60
C CYS A 92 -0.32 -7.55 5.39
N CYS A 93 0.25 -6.42 4.95
CA CYS A 93 1.22 -6.39 3.85
C CYS A 93 2.49 -7.18 4.19
N LEU A 94 3.02 -7.03 5.42
CA LEU A 94 4.18 -7.78 5.89
C LEU A 94 3.89 -9.29 5.92
N CYS A 95 2.73 -9.72 6.41
CA CYS A 95 2.35 -11.13 6.39
C CYS A 95 2.29 -11.70 4.96
N LEU A 96 1.70 -10.95 4.03
CA LEU A 96 1.63 -11.34 2.61
C LEU A 96 3.02 -11.42 1.97
N GLU A 97 3.91 -10.48 2.30
CA GLU A 97 5.28 -10.46 1.79
C GLU A 97 6.09 -11.65 2.32
N THR A 98 5.89 -12.04 3.59
CA THR A 98 6.53 -13.25 4.13
C THR A 98 6.05 -14.52 3.42
N ILE A 99 4.77 -14.59 3.07
CA ILE A 99 4.21 -15.72 2.31
C ILE A 99 4.83 -15.74 0.91
N ASP A 100 4.92 -14.60 0.23
CA ASP A 100 5.53 -14.50 -1.09
C ASP A 100 7.00 -14.97 -1.08
N CYS A 101 7.78 -14.55 -0.08
CA CYS A 101 9.16 -15.02 0.11
C CYS A 101 9.25 -16.55 0.19
N VAL A 102 8.32 -17.22 0.88
CA VAL A 102 8.30 -18.68 0.93
C VAL A 102 7.91 -19.27 -0.43
N LEU A 103 6.92 -18.69 -1.10
CA LEU A 103 6.48 -19.14 -2.42
C LEU A 103 7.58 -19.03 -3.48
N GLN A 104 8.50 -18.08 -3.36
CA GLN A 104 9.64 -17.94 -4.27
C GLN A 104 10.61 -19.15 -4.25
N PHE A 105 10.59 -19.98 -3.20
CA PHE A 105 11.39 -21.20 -3.15
C PHE A 105 10.72 -22.40 -3.81
N VAL A 106 9.40 -22.39 -3.99
CA VAL A 106 8.63 -23.50 -4.58
C VAL A 106 9.14 -23.93 -5.97
N PRO A 107 9.49 -23.01 -6.90
CA PRO A 107 10.05 -23.38 -8.19
C PRO A 107 11.33 -24.20 -8.08
N SER A 108 12.19 -23.92 -7.09
CA SER A 108 13.43 -24.67 -6.87
C SER A 108 13.18 -26.12 -6.46
N PHE A 109 12.14 -26.37 -5.64
CA PHE A 109 11.74 -27.73 -5.27
C PHE A 109 11.19 -28.51 -6.47
N ILE A 110 10.33 -27.88 -7.27
CA ILE A 110 9.76 -28.51 -8.48
C ILE A 110 10.87 -28.84 -9.48
N LEU A 111 11.86 -27.95 -9.63
CA LEU A 111 13.01 -28.19 -10.49
C LEU A 111 13.81 -29.43 -10.04
N GLY A 112 13.98 -29.61 -8.73
CA GLY A 112 14.59 -30.82 -8.16
C GLY A 112 13.82 -32.09 -8.55
N TRP A 113 12.49 -32.07 -8.45
CA TRP A 113 11.65 -33.20 -8.87
C TRP A 113 11.72 -33.49 -10.37
N ILE A 114 11.89 -32.46 -11.21
CA ILE A 114 12.10 -32.64 -12.64
C ILE A 114 13.45 -33.33 -12.90
N ILE A 115 14.52 -32.94 -12.19
CA ILE A 115 15.85 -33.55 -12.31
C ILE A 115 15.84 -35.02 -11.86
N ASP A 116 15.14 -35.32 -10.76
CA ASP A 116 14.97 -36.69 -10.29
C ASP A 116 14.18 -37.54 -11.29
N HIS A 117 13.15 -36.96 -11.92
CA HIS A 117 12.37 -37.61 -12.98
C HIS A 117 13.21 -37.88 -14.24
N LEU A 118 14.13 -36.98 -14.59
CA LEU A 118 15.09 -37.17 -15.69
C LEU A 118 16.06 -38.31 -15.40
N SER A 119 16.49 -38.46 -14.14
CA SER A 119 17.44 -39.51 -13.73
C SER A 119 16.80 -40.89 -13.64
N ARG A 120 15.51 -40.97 -13.30
CA ARG A 120 14.72 -42.20 -13.24
C ARG A 120 13.45 -42.01 -14.08
N PRO A 121 13.54 -42.21 -15.41
CA PRO A 121 12.41 -41.99 -16.30
C PRO A 121 11.28 -42.94 -15.93
N SER A 122 10.21 -42.39 -15.38
CA SER A 122 8.98 -43.13 -15.14
C SER A 122 8.05 -43.00 -16.36
N ARG A 123 6.87 -42.39 -16.21
CA ARG A 123 5.95 -42.11 -17.32
C ARG A 123 6.13 -40.70 -17.85
N THR A 124 6.08 -40.56 -19.17
CA THR A 124 6.24 -39.30 -19.91
C THR A 124 5.22 -38.22 -19.53
N TRP A 125 3.98 -38.58 -19.15
CA TRP A 125 2.97 -37.60 -18.72
C TRP A 125 3.34 -36.88 -17.41
N ASN A 126 4.13 -37.51 -16.54
CA ASN A 126 4.53 -36.91 -15.26
C ASN A 126 5.50 -35.74 -15.46
N GLY A 127 6.41 -35.85 -16.44
CA GLY A 127 7.30 -34.75 -16.82
C GLY A 127 6.52 -33.53 -17.36
N TYR A 128 5.53 -33.75 -18.23
CA TYR A 128 4.67 -32.67 -18.72
C TYR A 128 3.88 -32.00 -17.59
N LEU A 129 3.37 -32.77 -16.61
CA LEU A 129 2.66 -32.23 -15.45
C LEU A 129 3.59 -31.39 -14.56
N LEU A 130 4.81 -31.86 -14.27
CA LEU A 130 5.78 -31.10 -13.49
C LEU A 130 6.17 -29.78 -14.18
N CYS A 131 6.35 -29.78 -15.50
CA CYS A 131 6.64 -28.57 -16.27
C CYS A 131 5.47 -27.58 -16.27
N THR A 132 4.22 -28.05 -16.46
CA THR A 132 3.05 -27.16 -16.41
C THR A 132 2.84 -26.60 -15.01
N LEU A 133 3.06 -27.40 -13.97
CA LEU A 133 3.04 -26.96 -12.57
C LEU A 133 4.11 -25.89 -12.29
N LEU A 134 5.31 -26.03 -12.83
CA LEU A 134 6.38 -25.03 -12.70
C LEU A 134 5.96 -23.70 -13.33
N VAL A 135 5.45 -23.73 -14.56
CA VAL A 135 5.00 -22.51 -15.25
C VAL A 135 3.86 -21.86 -14.48
N PHE A 136 2.90 -22.65 -14.00
CA PHE A 136 1.76 -22.16 -13.23
C PHE A 136 2.18 -21.53 -11.89
N THR A 137 3.08 -22.17 -11.15
CA THR A 137 3.61 -21.64 -9.89
C THR A 137 4.40 -20.35 -10.11
N VAL A 138 5.28 -20.28 -11.10
CA VAL A 138 6.00 -19.04 -11.43
C VAL A 138 5.03 -17.93 -11.83
N PHE A 139 4.06 -18.22 -12.68
CA PHE A 139 3.06 -17.24 -13.11
C PHE A 139 2.27 -16.66 -11.92
N THR A 140 1.76 -17.54 -11.05
CA THR A 140 0.99 -17.13 -9.87
C THR A 140 1.83 -16.31 -8.89
N THR A 141 3.06 -16.72 -8.57
CA THR A 141 3.98 -15.94 -7.73
C THR A 141 4.24 -14.56 -8.32
N ARG A 142 4.44 -14.44 -9.64
CA ARG A 142 4.66 -13.14 -10.29
C ARG A 142 3.42 -12.24 -10.24
N CYS A 143 2.22 -12.81 -10.43
CA CYS A 143 0.98 -12.06 -10.27
C CYS A 143 0.80 -11.52 -8.85
N ILE A 144 1.09 -12.35 -7.83
CA ILE A 144 1.01 -11.95 -6.42
C ILE A 144 2.00 -10.83 -6.12
N TRP A 145 3.27 -10.98 -6.52
CA TRP A 145 4.31 -9.96 -6.35
C TRP A 145 3.89 -8.61 -6.92
N ASN A 146 3.36 -8.61 -8.15
CA ASN A 146 2.93 -7.39 -8.83
C ASN A 146 1.79 -6.68 -8.07
N LEU A 147 0.81 -7.44 -7.58
CA LEU A 147 -0.27 -6.90 -6.76
C LEU A 147 0.25 -6.30 -5.45
N LEU A 148 1.19 -6.98 -4.80
CA LEU A 148 1.80 -6.57 -3.54
C LEU A 148 2.62 -5.28 -3.70
N MET A 149 3.38 -5.17 -4.79
CA MET A 149 4.12 -3.97 -5.17
C MET A 149 3.22 -2.75 -5.43
N LEU A 150 2.09 -2.95 -6.13
CA LEU A 150 1.12 -1.87 -6.33
C LEU A 150 0.54 -1.39 -5.00
N GLN A 151 0.04 -2.32 -4.18
CA GLN A 151 -0.61 -1.98 -2.91
C GLN A 151 0.36 -1.30 -1.94
N SER A 152 1.58 -1.82 -1.79
CA SER A 152 2.61 -1.22 -0.94
C SER A 152 2.99 0.19 -1.41
N THR A 153 3.15 0.42 -2.71
CA THR A 153 3.43 1.75 -3.28
C THR A 153 2.32 2.75 -2.96
N LEU A 154 1.05 2.34 -3.09
CA LEU A 154 -0.10 3.19 -2.75
C LEU A 154 -0.10 3.55 -1.25
N TYR A 155 0.21 2.59 -0.37
CA TYR A 155 0.29 2.87 1.07
C TYR A 155 1.45 3.80 1.43
N VAL A 156 2.62 3.62 0.83
CA VAL A 156 3.75 4.53 1.02
C VAL A 156 3.40 5.95 0.57
N LEU A 157 2.68 6.10 -0.56
CA LEU A 157 2.21 7.41 -1.03
C LEU A 157 1.28 8.08 -0.01
N GLN A 158 0.34 7.31 0.57
CA GLN A 158 -0.58 7.82 1.59
C GLN A 158 0.16 8.29 2.85
N ILE A 159 1.16 7.53 3.29
CA ILE A 159 1.99 7.87 4.46
C ILE A 159 2.81 9.14 4.17
N LYS A 160 3.44 9.25 2.98
CA LYS A 160 4.18 10.45 2.57
C LYS A 160 3.29 11.69 2.53
N ALA A 161 2.09 11.58 1.96
CA ALA A 161 1.13 12.68 1.92
C ALA A 161 0.70 13.13 3.32
N ALA A 162 0.43 12.18 4.22
CA ALA A 162 0.10 12.48 5.62
C ALA A 162 1.25 13.17 6.36
N LEU A 163 2.49 12.74 6.10
CA LEU A 163 3.68 13.31 6.72
C LEU A 163 3.93 14.75 6.23
N MET A 164 3.85 14.99 4.91
CA MET A 164 3.99 16.33 4.33
C MET A 164 2.94 17.29 4.89
N ASP A 165 1.68 16.86 5.00
CA ASP A 165 0.60 17.66 5.57
C ASP A 165 0.86 18.02 7.05
N ALA A 166 1.34 17.06 7.85
CA ALA A 166 1.66 17.29 9.24
C ALA A 166 2.84 18.25 9.44
N VAL A 167 3.88 18.13 8.61
CA VAL A 167 5.03 19.05 8.60
C VAL A 167 4.57 20.45 8.23
N TYR A 168 3.74 20.58 7.18
CA TYR A 168 3.19 21.86 6.75
C TYR A 168 2.37 22.56 7.84
N LEU A 169 1.45 21.84 8.49
CA LEU A 169 0.65 22.37 9.60
C LEU A 169 1.51 22.80 10.80
N LYS A 170 2.56 22.03 11.11
CA LYS A 170 3.49 22.36 12.19
C LYS A 170 4.30 23.61 11.87
N ALA A 171 4.79 23.74 10.64
CA ALA A 171 5.51 24.93 10.17
C ALA A 171 4.62 26.18 10.22
N LEU A 172 3.37 26.06 9.78
CA LEU A 172 2.40 27.17 9.81
C LEU A 172 2.12 27.62 11.25
N LYS A 173 1.95 26.67 12.19
CA LYS A 173 1.74 26.98 13.61
C LYS A 173 2.95 27.67 14.25
N MET A 174 4.17 27.24 13.90
CA MET A 174 5.40 27.89 14.36
C MET A 174 5.52 29.31 13.83
N SER A 175 5.22 29.52 12.54
CA SER A 175 5.23 30.86 11.93
C SER A 175 4.21 31.81 12.56
N CYS A 176 3.04 31.32 12.95
CA CYS A 176 2.03 32.13 13.65
C CYS A 176 2.39 32.43 15.11
N SER A 177 3.17 31.56 15.77
CA SER A 177 3.59 31.78 17.16
C SER A 177 4.83 32.68 17.28
N ALA A 178 5.59 32.82 16.19
CA ALA A 178 6.76 33.69 16.11
C ALA A 178 6.41 35.14 15.71
N ARG A 179 5.14 35.40 15.38
CA ARG A 179 4.60 36.69 14.95
C ARG A 179 3.75 37.29 16.05
#